data_AF-A0A519C7W9-F1
#
_entry.id   AF-A0A519C7W9-F1
#
_cell.length_a   1.000
_cell.length_b   1.000
_cell.length_c   1.000
_cell.angle_alpha   90.00
_cell.angle_beta   90.00
_cell.angle_gamma   90.00
#
_symmetry.space_group_name_H-M   'P 1'
#
loop_
_entity.id
_entity.type
_entity.pdbx_description
1 polymer ?
#
loop_
_entity_poly.entity_id
_entity_poly.type
_entity_poly.pdbx_seq_one_letter_code
_entity_poly.pdbx_strand_id
1 'polypeptide(L)'
;MAGDEAVAHLRIQEYLDDVSNLEISRSHAQWYNIDVASLLSNCKLLGHEVDADDGSSLIFLEKSVMLCCPTAGKVHHYPKHLLHCFIDDKRDDVPQDDGIIFRAELFSISPSEEQLCWEKCCRSEMEIPDIQHRVSRWLSWLNA
;
A
#
# COMPACT_ATOMS: atom_id res chain seq x y z
N MET A 1 -7.11 -24.92 -10.38
CA MET A 1 -7.51 -24.57 -9.00
C MET A 1 -6.32 -24.65 -8.05
N ALA A 2 -5.61 -25.79 -7.92
CA ALA A 2 -4.43 -25.90 -7.04
C ALA A 2 -3.27 -24.92 -7.35
N GLY A 3 -3.03 -24.57 -8.63
CA GLY A 3 -1.96 -23.65 -9.00
C GLY A 3 -2.21 -22.19 -8.59
N ASP A 4 -3.47 -21.78 -8.49
CA ASP A 4 -3.85 -20.40 -8.14
C ASP A 4 -3.75 -20.16 -6.63
N GLU A 5 -4.02 -21.20 -5.84
CA GLU A 5 -3.86 -21.24 -4.39
C GLU A 5 -2.37 -21.24 -3.99
N ALA A 6 -1.53 -22.00 -4.70
CA ALA A 6 -0.08 -21.99 -4.49
C ALA A 6 0.52 -20.60 -4.77
N VAL A 7 0.09 -19.91 -5.82
CA VAL A 7 0.54 -18.54 -6.13
C VAL A 7 0.06 -17.54 -5.07
N ALA A 8 -1.18 -17.69 -4.59
CA ALA A 8 -1.70 -16.84 -3.52
C ALA A 8 -0.89 -16.99 -2.23
N HIS A 9 -0.54 -18.23 -1.85
CA HIS A 9 0.30 -18.50 -0.68
C HIS A 9 1.72 -17.93 -0.83
N LEU A 10 2.33 -18.03 -2.01
CA LEU A 10 3.65 -17.45 -2.26
C LEU A 10 3.66 -15.94 -2.06
N ARG A 11 2.60 -15.23 -2.50
CA ARG A 11 2.51 -13.77 -2.33
C ARG A 11 2.34 -13.35 -0.88
N ILE A 12 1.62 -14.15 -0.08
CA ILE A 12 1.53 -13.91 1.36
C ILE A 12 2.90 -14.09 2.01
N GLN A 13 3.66 -15.11 1.60
CA GLN A 13 5.01 -15.31 2.12
C GLN A 13 5.96 -14.17 1.72
N GLU A 14 5.96 -13.77 0.45
CA GLU A 14 6.75 -12.61 -0.03
C GLU A 14 6.42 -11.35 0.77
N TYR A 15 5.13 -11.09 1.04
CA TYR A 15 4.70 -9.98 1.87
C TYR A 15 5.24 -10.06 3.31
N LEU A 16 5.13 -11.22 3.96
CA LEU A 16 5.62 -11.39 5.34
C LEU A 16 7.15 -11.30 5.42
N ASP A 17 7.86 -11.75 4.38
CA ASP A 17 9.30 -11.62 4.27
C ASP A 17 9.71 -10.15 4.14
N ASP A 18 9.04 -9.38 3.26
CA ASP A 18 9.28 -7.95 3.09
C ASP A 18 9.06 -7.16 4.39
N VAL A 19 7.96 -7.46 5.10
CA VAL A 19 7.68 -6.85 6.40
C VAL A 19 8.72 -7.24 7.45
N SER A 20 9.20 -8.49 7.44
CA SER A 20 10.20 -8.97 8.39
C SER A 20 11.58 -8.35 8.16
N ASN A 21 11.84 -7.84 6.96
CA ASN A 21 13.05 -7.10 6.61
C ASN A 21 12.99 -5.62 7.02
N LEU A 22 11.85 -5.11 7.47
CA LEU A 22 11.73 -3.73 7.97
C LEU A 22 12.39 -3.60 9.35
N GLU A 23 13.01 -2.44 9.60
CA GLU A 23 13.59 -2.09 10.91
C GLU A 23 12.51 -1.65 11.92
N ILE A 24 11.47 -2.46 12.12
CA ILE A 24 10.35 -2.20 13.02
C ILE A 24 10.53 -2.86 14.41
N SER A 25 9.76 -2.38 15.39
CA SER A 25 9.78 -2.98 16.73
C SER A 25 9.37 -4.45 16.71
N ARG A 26 9.91 -5.24 17.65
CA ARG A 26 9.57 -6.67 17.78
C ARG A 26 8.07 -6.91 17.96
N SER A 27 7.38 -6.02 18.68
CA SER A 27 5.92 -6.10 18.84
C SER A 27 5.17 -5.88 17.53
N HIS A 28 5.61 -4.94 16.69
CA HIS A 28 5.01 -4.73 15.37
C HIS A 28 5.28 -5.91 14.42
N ALA A 29 6.51 -6.45 14.44
CA ALA A 29 6.85 -7.64 13.66
C ALA A 29 6.00 -8.86 14.09
N GLN A 30 5.78 -9.04 15.40
CA GLN A 30 4.91 -10.09 15.91
C GLN A 30 3.46 -9.89 15.50
N TRP A 31 2.95 -8.66 15.56
CA TRP A 31 1.60 -8.32 15.12
C TRP A 31 1.37 -8.67 13.64
N TYR A 32 2.34 -8.40 12.78
CA TYR A 32 2.26 -8.83 11.38
C TYR A 32 2.27 -10.34 11.21
N ASN A 33 3.22 -11.03 11.85
CA ASN A 33 3.42 -12.46 11.68
C ASN A 33 2.33 -13.34 12.32
N ILE A 34 1.57 -12.79 13.27
CA ILE A 34 0.49 -13.51 13.95
C ILE A 34 -0.86 -12.97 13.51
N ASP A 35 -1.15 -11.71 13.85
CA ASP A 35 -2.49 -11.15 13.69
C ASP A 35 -2.81 -10.90 12.21
N VAL A 36 -1.96 -10.14 11.50
CA VAL A 36 -2.19 -9.84 10.07
C VAL A 36 -2.13 -11.10 9.22
N ALA A 37 -1.15 -11.99 9.45
CA ALA A 37 -1.05 -13.26 8.75
C ALA A 37 -2.33 -14.12 8.89
N SER A 38 -2.94 -14.13 10.08
CA SER A 38 -4.19 -14.87 10.31
C SER A 38 -5.36 -14.32 9.48
N LEU A 39 -5.45 -12.99 9.33
CA LEU A 39 -6.48 -12.33 8.51
C LEU A 39 -6.31 -12.65 7.02
N LEU A 40 -5.08 -12.82 6.56
CA LEU A 40 -4.77 -13.10 5.16
C LEU A 40 -4.90 -14.58 4.77
N SER A 41 -5.08 -15.49 5.73
CA SER A 41 -5.09 -16.95 5.51
C SER A 41 -6.03 -17.44 4.40
N ASN A 42 -7.14 -16.72 4.17
CA ASN A 42 -8.13 -17.03 3.13
C ASN A 42 -8.25 -15.93 2.06
N CYS A 43 -7.29 -15.02 2.01
CA CYS A 43 -7.27 -13.92 1.06
C CYS A 43 -6.37 -14.25 -0.14
N LYS A 44 -6.82 -13.86 -1.34
CA LYS A 44 -5.99 -13.91 -2.52
C LYS A 44 -5.27 -12.57 -2.71
N LEU A 45 -4.01 -12.52 -2.29
CA LEU A 45 -3.16 -11.34 -2.48
C LEU A 45 -2.86 -11.13 -3.97
N LEU A 46 -3.19 -9.94 -4.47
CA LEU A 46 -2.81 -9.49 -5.81
C LEU A 46 -1.45 -8.77 -5.82
N GLY A 47 -1.05 -8.22 -4.68
CA GLY A 47 0.25 -7.59 -4.45
C GLY A 47 0.23 -6.83 -3.13
N HIS A 48 1.36 -6.25 -2.77
CA HIS A 48 1.51 -5.45 -1.56
C HIS A 48 2.53 -4.33 -1.78
N GLU A 49 2.48 -3.35 -0.90
CA GLU A 49 3.49 -2.33 -0.72
C GLU A 49 3.75 -2.17 0.78
N VAL A 50 5.01 -1.93 1.14
CA VAL A 50 5.45 -1.63 2.51
C VAL A 50 6.06 -0.25 2.54
N ASP A 51 5.79 0.47 3.63
CA ASP A 51 6.44 1.73 3.94
C ASP A 51 7.54 1.45 4.98
N ALA A 52 8.76 1.84 4.64
CA ALA A 52 9.91 1.61 5.50
C ALA A 52 9.99 2.60 6.66
N ASP A 53 9.33 3.77 6.55
CA ASP A 53 9.46 4.85 7.52
C ASP A 53 8.63 4.58 8.77
N ASP A 54 7.40 4.10 8.60
CA ASP A 54 6.47 3.83 9.70
C ASP A 54 6.07 2.34 9.86
N GLY A 55 6.50 1.50 8.91
CA GLY A 55 6.18 0.08 8.87
C GLY A 55 4.76 -0.23 8.39
N SER A 56 4.00 0.77 7.92
CA SER A 56 2.66 0.57 7.38
C SER A 56 2.72 -0.23 6.08
N SER A 57 1.67 -0.99 5.78
CA SER A 57 1.59 -1.74 4.53
C SER A 57 0.22 -1.63 3.87
N LEU A 58 0.22 -1.64 2.54
CA LEU A 58 -0.98 -1.65 1.72
C LEU A 58 -1.04 -2.95 0.93
N ILE A 59 -2.06 -3.75 1.20
CA ILE A 59 -2.27 -5.07 0.60
C ILE A 59 -3.39 -4.97 -0.42
N PHE A 60 -3.12 -5.37 -1.66
CA PHE A 60 -4.08 -5.35 -2.76
C PHE A 60 -4.78 -6.71 -2.87
N LEU A 61 -6.10 -6.71 -2.78
CA LEU A 61 -6.99 -7.86 -2.98
C LEU A 61 -7.79 -7.68 -4.27
N GLU A 62 -8.58 -8.67 -4.66
CA GLU A 62 -9.35 -8.61 -5.91
C GLU A 62 -10.31 -7.40 -5.98
N LYS A 63 -10.97 -7.07 -4.86
CA LYS A 63 -12.05 -6.07 -4.79
C LYS A 63 -11.84 -5.01 -3.73
N SER A 64 -10.66 -4.95 -3.12
CA SER A 64 -10.37 -4.04 -2.01
C SER A 64 -8.88 -3.94 -1.75
N VAL A 65 -8.51 -2.97 -0.91
CA VAL A 65 -7.20 -2.93 -0.26
C VAL A 65 -7.36 -3.09 1.25
N MET A 66 -6.34 -3.64 1.90
CA MET A 66 -6.19 -3.62 3.35
C MET A 66 -4.97 -2.78 3.71
N LEU A 67 -5.19 -1.71 4.49
CA LEU A 67 -4.14 -0.90 5.08
C LEU A 67 -3.83 -1.43 6.48
N CYS A 68 -2.59 -1.81 6.73
CA CYS A 68 -2.11 -2.24 8.03
C CYS A 68 -1.21 -1.15 8.61
N CYS A 69 -1.58 -0.61 9.77
CA CYS A 69 -0.83 0.44 10.46
C CYS A 69 -0.34 -0.11 11.81
N PRO A 70 0.92 -0.57 11.90
CA PRO A 70 1.41 -1.25 13.10
C PRO A 70 1.52 -0.30 14.30
N THR A 71 1.88 0.96 14.07
CA THR A 71 1.98 2.01 15.10
C THR A 71 0.64 2.33 15.75
N ALA A 72 -0.44 2.26 14.97
CA ALA A 72 -1.81 2.42 15.46
C ALA A 72 -2.44 1.09 15.93
N GLY A 73 -1.83 -0.05 15.62
CA GLY A 73 -2.39 -1.38 15.84
C GLY A 73 -3.69 -1.61 15.06
N LYS A 74 -3.85 -0.99 13.89
CA LYS A 74 -5.10 -0.99 13.12
C LYS A 74 -4.95 -1.67 11.78
N VAL A 75 -6.00 -2.36 11.37
CA VAL A 75 -6.18 -2.87 10.01
C VAL A 75 -7.47 -2.27 9.46
N HIS A 76 -7.36 -1.50 8.38
CA HIS A 76 -8.51 -0.91 7.69
C HIS A 76 -8.71 -1.59 6.33
N HIS A 77 -9.95 -1.86 5.97
CA HIS A 77 -10.30 -2.47 4.70
C HIS A 77 -11.13 -1.50 3.86
N TYR A 78 -10.66 -1.20 2.65
CA TYR A 78 -11.30 -0.23 1.74
C TYR A 78 -11.75 -0.91 0.45
N PRO A 79 -13.05 -0.93 0.13
CA PRO A 79 -13.55 -1.46 -1.14
C PRO A 79 -13.00 -0.69 -2.35
N LYS A 80 -12.59 -1.43 -3.39
CA LYS A 80 -11.99 -0.90 -4.63
C LYS A 80 -12.82 0.20 -5.28
N HIS A 81 -14.14 0.07 -5.29
CA HIS A 81 -15.06 1.04 -5.90
C HIS A 81 -15.18 2.37 -5.13
N LEU A 82 -14.60 2.47 -3.93
CA LEU A 82 -14.53 3.69 -3.13
C LEU A 82 -13.13 4.30 -3.12
N LEU A 83 -12.20 3.72 -3.89
CA LEU A 83 -10.84 4.22 -3.97
C LEU A 83 -10.73 5.24 -5.10
N HIS A 84 -10.03 6.32 -4.80
CA HIS A 84 -9.64 7.35 -5.74
C HIS A 84 -8.12 7.28 -5.92
N CYS A 85 -7.65 7.57 -7.14
CA CYS A 85 -6.22 7.69 -7.44
C CYS A 85 -5.98 9.10 -7.95
N PHE A 86 -5.16 9.86 -7.24
CA PHE A 86 -4.76 11.23 -7.60
C PHE A 86 -3.30 11.24 -8.03
N ILE A 87 -3.00 12.03 -9.06
CA ILE A 87 -1.65 12.22 -9.59
C ILE A 87 -1.48 13.72 -9.83
N ASP A 88 -0.59 14.34 -9.08
CA ASP A 88 -0.24 15.75 -9.19
C ASP A 88 1.18 15.87 -9.75
N ASP A 89 1.31 16.47 -10.92
CA ASP A 89 2.59 16.80 -11.54
C ASP A 89 2.82 18.32 -11.44
N LYS A 90 3.74 18.71 -10.56
CA LYS A 90 4.00 20.09 -10.16
C LYS A 90 5.34 20.62 -10.72
N ARG A 91 5.93 19.94 -11.71
CA ARG A 91 7.24 20.34 -12.26
C ARG A 91 7.25 21.74 -12.85
N ASP A 92 6.12 22.16 -13.43
CA ASP A 92 5.95 23.49 -14.04
C ASP A 92 5.29 24.51 -13.09
N ASP A 93 4.94 24.10 -11.86
CA ASP A 93 4.30 24.97 -10.88
C ASP A 93 5.32 25.86 -10.16
N VAL A 94 4.81 26.89 -9.47
CA VAL A 94 5.64 27.68 -8.54
C VAL A 94 6.18 26.74 -7.46
N PRO A 95 7.50 26.75 -7.18
CA PRO A 95 8.09 25.90 -6.15
C PRO A 95 7.35 26.03 -4.82
N GLN A 96 6.89 24.90 -4.29
CA GLN A 96 6.23 24.83 -2.98
C GLN A 96 7.28 24.71 -1.86
N ASP A 97 6.92 25.12 -0.65
CA ASP A 97 7.83 25.08 0.51
C ASP A 97 8.33 23.66 0.85
N ASP A 98 7.56 22.63 0.48
CA ASP A 98 7.93 21.22 0.69
C ASP A 98 8.87 20.64 -0.39
N GLY A 99 9.06 21.37 -1.49
CA GLY A 99 9.86 20.96 -2.65
C GLY A 99 9.32 19.76 -3.42
N ILE A 100 8.07 19.33 -3.20
CA ILE A 100 7.48 18.18 -3.89
C ILE A 100 7.13 18.57 -5.33
N ILE A 101 7.71 17.85 -6.29
CA ILE A 101 7.52 18.11 -7.72
C ILE A 101 6.56 17.11 -8.39
N PHE A 102 6.36 15.95 -7.77
CA PHE A 102 5.45 14.93 -8.26
C PHE A 102 4.88 14.16 -7.08
N ARG A 103 3.57 13.92 -7.11
CA ARG A 103 2.85 13.19 -6.07
C ARG A 103 1.83 12.26 -6.69
N ALA A 104 1.69 11.07 -6.11
CA ALA A 104 0.55 10.21 -6.34
C ALA A 104 -0.02 9.67 -5.05
N GLU A 105 -1.35 9.53 -5.00
CA GLU A 105 -2.08 9.15 -3.80
C GLU A 105 -3.21 8.18 -4.14
N LEU A 106 -3.31 7.09 -3.37
CA LEU A 106 -4.55 6.32 -3.24
C LEU A 106 -5.32 6.83 -2.02
N PHE A 107 -6.57 7.25 -2.27
CA PHE A 107 -7.41 7.90 -1.28
C PHE A 107 -8.76 7.20 -1.12
N SER A 108 -9.26 7.12 0.11
CA SER A 108 -10.63 6.70 0.40
C SER A 108 -11.07 7.26 1.75
N ILE A 109 -12.38 7.42 1.92
CA ILE A 109 -12.97 7.85 3.19
C ILE A 109 -14.08 6.89 3.59
N SER A 110 -14.02 6.40 4.82
CA SER A 110 -15.08 5.57 5.41
C SER A 110 -16.13 6.44 6.10
N PRO A 111 -17.36 5.93 6.31
CA PRO A 111 -18.42 6.66 7.03
C PRO A 111 -18.06 7.02 8.48
N SER A 112 -17.06 6.36 9.08
CA SER A 112 -16.56 6.65 10.43
C SER A 112 -15.37 7.60 10.43
N GLU A 113 -15.19 8.37 9.35
CA GLU A 113 -14.09 9.32 9.13
C GLU A 113 -12.69 8.69 9.08
N GLU A 114 -12.60 7.37 8.90
CA GLU A 114 -11.30 6.71 8.67
C GLU A 114 -10.88 6.94 7.22
N GLN A 115 -9.63 7.34 7.03
CA GLN A 115 -9.11 7.69 5.71
C GLN A 115 -8.01 6.73 5.30
N LEU A 116 -8.08 6.27 4.05
CA LEU A 116 -6.90 5.79 3.34
C LEU A 116 -6.23 7.02 2.74
N CYS A 117 -4.98 7.24 3.10
CA CYS A 117 -4.09 8.24 2.49
C CYS A 117 -2.77 7.52 2.26
N TRP A 118 -2.64 6.84 1.12
CA TRP A 118 -1.42 6.14 0.74
C TRP A 118 -0.71 6.90 -0.36
N GLU A 119 0.27 7.70 0.04
CA GLU A 119 0.93 8.69 -0.79
C GLU A 119 2.37 8.25 -1.14
N LYS A 120 2.81 8.59 -2.36
CA LYS A 120 4.23 8.71 -2.69
C LYS A 120 4.50 10.03 -3.38
N CYS A 121 5.56 10.69 -2.94
CA CYS A 121 6.02 11.95 -3.48
C CYS A 121 7.52 11.90 -3.74
N CYS A 122 7.99 12.74 -4.66
CA CYS A 122 9.42 12.96 -4.87
C CYS A 122 9.74 14.43 -5.06
N ARG A 123 11.03 14.74 -4.87
CA ARG A 123 11.61 16.08 -5.01
C ARG A 123 12.63 16.15 -6.15
N SER A 124 12.99 15.00 -6.74
CA SER A 124 13.89 14.90 -7.88
C SER A 124 13.17 14.30 -9.08
N GLU A 125 13.41 14.87 -10.26
CA GLU A 125 12.86 14.34 -11.52
C GLU A 125 13.35 12.90 -11.80
N MET A 126 14.53 12.54 -11.27
CA MET A 126 15.09 11.21 -11.42
C MET A 126 14.27 10.12 -10.72
N GLU A 127 13.48 10.48 -9.71
CA GLU A 127 12.63 9.56 -8.94
C GLU A 127 11.22 9.41 -9.53
N ILE A 128 10.82 10.31 -10.44
CA ILE A 128 9.48 10.30 -11.05
C ILE A 128 9.16 8.96 -11.73
N PRO A 129 10.07 8.34 -12.51
CA PRO A 129 9.80 7.05 -13.14
C PRO A 129 9.42 5.95 -12.14
N ASP A 130 10.02 5.94 -10.95
CA ASP A 130 9.73 4.95 -9.91
C ASP A 130 8.31 5.12 -9.36
N ILE A 131 7.90 6.37 -9.10
CA ILE A 131 6.52 6.68 -8.69
C ILE A 131 5.55 6.32 -9.81
N GLN A 132 5.83 6.70 -11.06
CA GLN A 132 4.99 6.38 -12.22
C GLN A 132 4.82 4.87 -12.40
N HIS A 133 5.87 4.09 -12.20
CA HIS A 133 5.79 2.64 -12.26
C HIS A 133 4.84 2.09 -11.19
N ARG A 134 4.90 2.57 -9.94
CA ARG A 134 3.96 2.17 -8.87
C ARG A 134 2.52 2.56 -9.21
N VAL A 135 2.31 3.80 -9.64
CA VAL A 135 0.99 4.31 -10.05
C VAL A 135 0.40 3.52 -11.20
N SER A 136 1.22 3.10 -12.16
CA SER A 136 0.76 2.25 -13.27
C SER A 136 0.18 0.92 -12.77
N ARG A 137 0.76 0.34 -11.71
CA ARG A 137 0.25 -0.88 -11.06
C ARG A 137 -1.06 -0.60 -10.33
N TRP A 138 -1.17 0.54 -9.63
CA TRP A 138 -2.41 0.96 -8.98
C TRP A 138 -3.54 1.14 -9.99
N LEU A 139 -3.29 1.86 -11.08
CA LEU A 139 -4.27 2.10 -12.14
C LEU A 139 -4.67 0.80 -12.84
N SER A 140 -3.69 -0.07 -13.15
CA SER A 140 -3.96 -1.39 -13.71
C SER A 140 -4.89 -2.20 -12.79
N TRP A 141 -4.57 -2.23 -11.49
CA TRP A 141 -5.41 -2.90 -10.51
C TRP A 141 -6.80 -2.25 -10.40
N LEU A 142 -6.91 -0.93 -10.30
CA LEU A 142 -8.18 -0.20 -10.20
C LEU A 142 -9.11 -0.44 -11.41
N ASN A 143 -8.55 -0.67 -12.60
CA ASN A 143 -9.31 -0.85 -13.84
C ASN A 143 -9.49 -2.32 -14.27
N ALA A 144 -8.92 -3.28 -13.53
CA ALA A 144 -9.11 -4.72 -13.76
C ALA A 144 -10.51 -5.22 -13.37
#